data_AF-A0A9E7SUL2-F1
#
_entry.id   AF-A0A9E7SUL2-F1
#
_cell.length_a   1.000
_cell.length_b   1.000
_cell.length_c   1.000
_cell.angle_alpha   90.00
_cell.angle_beta   90.00
_cell.angle_gamma   90.00
#
_symmetry.space_group_name_H-M   'P 1'
#
loop_
_entity.id
_entity.type
_entity.pdbx_description
1 polymer ?
#
loop_
_entity_poly.entity_id
_entity_poly.type
_entity_poly.pdbx_seq_one_letter_code
_entity_poly.pdbx_strand_id
1 'polypeptide(L)'
;MGIIDRFETEYLDVSSSRATVRDIVELVVGSVVFVAIAWLFVSTFVGDTAALGVAVIFGVIFTITILSQAYWGLTGRSDYREDDG
;
A
#
# COMPACT_ATOMS: atom_id res chain seq x y z
N MET A 1 8.43 -18.54 -26.88
CA MET A 1 8.00 -18.02 -25.57
C MET A 1 6.54 -17.68 -25.68
N GLY A 2 5.69 -18.40 -24.94
CA GLY A 2 4.24 -18.26 -25.07
C GLY A 2 3.75 -16.91 -24.56
N ILE A 3 2.57 -16.49 -25.01
CA ILE A 3 1.88 -15.32 -24.43
C ILE A 3 1.72 -15.47 -22.90
N ILE A 4 1.56 -16.72 -22.44
CA ILE A 4 1.47 -17.09 -21.02
C ILE A 4 2.79 -16.82 -20.28
N ASP A 5 3.95 -17.24 -20.82
CA ASP A 5 5.27 -16.98 -20.21
C ASP A 5 5.52 -15.47 -20.00
N ARG A 6 5.03 -14.63 -20.92
CA ARG A 6 5.17 -13.18 -20.82
C ARG A 6 4.36 -12.60 -19.67
N PHE A 7 3.10 -13.04 -19.51
CA PHE A 7 2.28 -12.61 -18.39
C PHE A 7 2.85 -13.11 -17.05
N GLU A 8 3.29 -14.37 -16.99
CA GLU A 8 3.91 -14.92 -15.78
C GLU A 8 5.16 -14.16 -15.37
N THR A 9 6.06 -13.84 -16.31
CA THR A 9 7.26 -13.05 -16.03
C THR A 9 6.91 -11.63 -15.55
N GLU A 10 5.88 -10.99 -16.13
CA GLU A 10 5.46 -9.64 -15.75
C GLU A 10 4.75 -9.60 -14.39
N TYR A 11 3.98 -10.62 -14.03
CA TYR A 11 3.39 -10.76 -12.69
C TYR A 11 4.43 -11.13 -11.63
N LEU A 12 5.43 -11.94 -11.98
CA LEU A 12 6.55 -12.30 -11.08
C LEU A 12 7.45 -11.10 -10.79
N ASP A 13 7.66 -10.20 -11.75
CA ASP A 13 8.50 -9.01 -11.55
C ASP A 13 7.80 -7.96 -10.65
N VAL A 14 6.48 -7.79 -10.80
CA VAL A 14 5.67 -6.95 -9.89
C VAL A 14 5.68 -7.50 -8.45
N SER A 15 5.79 -8.81 -8.27
CA SER A 15 5.91 -9.46 -6.96
C SER A 15 7.31 -9.33 -6.32
N SER A 16 8.34 -8.89 -7.07
CA SER A 16 9.72 -8.87 -6.58
C SER A 16 10.11 -7.56 -5.87
N SER A 17 9.33 -6.48 -6.06
CA SER A 17 9.54 -5.21 -5.38
C SER A 17 9.10 -5.29 -3.92
N ARG A 18 10.01 -5.73 -3.04
CA ARG A 18 9.79 -5.68 -1.60
C ARG A 18 9.75 -4.22 -1.14
N ALA A 19 8.65 -3.83 -0.50
CA ALA A 19 8.66 -2.63 0.33
C ALA A 19 9.64 -2.84 1.49
N THR A 20 10.63 -1.97 1.60
CA THR A 20 11.54 -1.94 2.75
C THR A 20 10.77 -1.43 3.97
N VAL A 21 11.21 -1.77 5.20
CA VAL A 21 10.66 -1.20 6.45
C VAL A 21 10.65 0.33 6.40
N ARG A 22 11.69 0.93 5.80
CA ARG A 22 11.77 2.37 5.53
C ARG A 22 10.58 2.86 4.69
N ASP A 23 10.26 2.17 3.61
CA ASP A 23 9.20 2.55 2.68
C ASP A 23 7.82 2.46 3.36
N ILE A 24 7.63 1.46 4.24
CA ILE A 24 6.41 1.33 5.05
C ILE A 24 6.30 2.50 6.04
N VAL A 25 7.39 2.87 6.72
CA VAL A 25 7.39 4.02 7.64
C VAL A 25 7.10 5.32 6.88
N GLU A 26 7.73 5.51 5.72
CA GLU A 26 7.49 6.68 4.86
C GLU A 26 6.03 6.74 4.38
N LEU A 27 5.45 5.58 4.02
CA LEU A 27 4.04 5.48 3.66
C LEU A 27 3.11 5.85 4.83
N VAL A 28 3.40 5.37 6.04
CA VAL A 28 2.63 5.71 7.25
C VAL A 28 2.69 7.22 7.49
N VAL A 29 3.89 7.80 7.53
CA VAL A 29 4.06 9.24 7.77
C VAL A 29 3.39 10.05 6.67
N GLY A 30 3.63 9.70 5.41
CA GLY A 30 3.03 10.35 4.25
C GLY A 30 1.50 10.30 4.28
N SER A 31 0.92 9.15 4.64
CA SER A 31 -0.53 8.98 4.74
C SER A 31 -1.14 9.86 5.84
N VAL A 32 -0.51 9.95 7.01
CA VAL A 32 -1.00 10.77 8.12
C VAL A 32 -0.98 12.25 7.74
N VAL A 33 0.15 12.70 7.17
CA VAL A 33 0.29 14.08 6.69
C VAL A 33 -0.73 14.38 5.60
N PHE A 34 -0.91 13.48 4.64
CA PHE A 34 -1.89 13.63 3.57
C PHE A 34 -3.32 13.73 4.11
N VAL A 35 -3.73 12.84 5.02
CA VAL A 35 -5.07 12.86 5.62
C VAL A 35 -5.29 14.16 6.40
N ALA A 36 -4.30 14.63 7.17
CA ALA A 36 -4.41 15.87 7.92
C ALA A 36 -4.58 17.10 7.00
N ILE A 37 -3.80 17.17 5.91
CA ILE A 37 -3.90 18.25 4.92
C ILE A 37 -5.25 18.19 4.18
N ALA A 38 -5.68 17.01 3.76
CA ALA A 38 -6.95 16.82 3.08
C ALA A 38 -8.14 17.20 3.99
N TRP A 39 -8.09 16.78 5.25
CA TRP A 39 -9.10 17.16 6.25
C TRP A 39 -9.15 18.68 6.43
N LEU A 40 -8.00 19.33 6.65
CA LEU A 40 -7.90 20.78 6.83
C LEU A 40 -8.42 21.55 5.60
N PHE A 41 -8.07 21.07 4.41
CA PHE A 41 -8.54 21.67 3.16
C PHE A 41 -10.07 21.59 3.07
N VAL A 42 -10.63 20.40 3.27
CA VAL A 42 -12.09 20.20 3.16
C VAL A 42 -12.83 20.92 4.28
N SER A 43 -12.30 20.97 5.51
CA SER A 43 -12.92 21.71 6.61
C SER A 43 -12.97 23.22 6.31
N THR A 44 -11.92 23.74 5.67
CA THR A 44 -11.82 25.16 5.32
C THR A 44 -12.76 25.56 4.18
N PHE A 45 -12.93 24.71 3.15
CA PHE A 45 -13.63 25.09 1.92
C PHE A 45 -15.03 24.48 1.76
N VAL A 46 -15.33 23.38 2.44
CA VAL A 46 -16.58 22.61 2.25
C VAL A 46 -17.36 22.47 3.56
N GLY A 47 -16.66 22.17 4.65
CA GLY A 47 -17.23 22.07 5.99
C GLY A 47 -16.86 20.78 6.73
N ASP A 48 -17.09 20.79 8.04
CA ASP A 48 -16.57 19.77 8.96
C ASP A 48 -17.09 18.35 8.70
N THR A 49 -18.37 18.21 8.32
CA THR A 49 -18.96 16.91 8.02
C THR A 49 -18.29 16.24 6.82
N ALA A 50 -18.05 17.01 5.76
CA ALA A 50 -17.36 16.52 4.57
C ALA A 50 -15.91 16.19 4.89
N ALA A 51 -15.24 17.02 5.70
CA ALA A 51 -13.87 16.81 6.12
C ALA A 51 -13.71 15.49 6.88
N LEU A 52 -14.61 15.24 7.84
CA LEU A 52 -14.64 14.00 8.60
C LEU A 52 -14.86 12.79 7.68
N GLY A 53 -15.79 12.88 6.74
CA GLY A 53 -16.01 11.82 5.74
C GLY A 53 -14.75 11.50 4.93
N VAL A 54 -14.07 12.54 4.43
CA VAL A 54 -12.82 12.39 3.66
C VAL A 54 -11.71 11.76 4.51
N ALA A 55 -11.55 12.20 5.75
CA ALA A 55 -10.55 11.64 6.66
C ALA A 55 -10.79 10.16 6.95
N VAL A 56 -12.05 9.76 7.18
CA VAL A 56 -12.42 8.36 7.40
C VAL A 56 -12.14 7.52 6.15
N ILE A 57 -12.55 7.99 4.96
CA ILE A 57 -12.34 7.27 3.70
C ILE A 57 -10.85 7.05 3.44
N PHE A 58 -10.02 8.10 3.52
CA PHE A 58 -8.59 7.95 3.31
C PHE A 58 -7.92 7.12 4.40
N GLY A 59 -8.35 7.25 5.65
CA GLY A 59 -7.86 6.42 6.76
C GLY A 59 -8.07 4.93 6.49
N VAL A 60 -9.25 4.53 5.99
CA VAL A 60 -9.52 3.14 5.60
C VAL A 60 -8.63 2.69 4.44
N ILE A 61 -8.54 3.50 3.38
CA ILE A 61 -7.71 3.17 2.20
C ILE A 61 -6.26 2.95 2.61
N PHE A 62 -5.64 3.91 3.31
CA PHE A 62 -4.25 3.80 3.73
C PHE A 62 -4.02 2.66 4.70
N THR A 63 -4.97 2.38 5.60
CA THR A 63 -4.88 1.21 6.50
C THR A 63 -4.77 -0.08 5.70
N ILE A 64 -5.64 -0.28 4.71
CA ILE A 64 -5.61 -1.47 3.84
C ILE A 64 -4.29 -1.52 3.07
N THR A 65 -3.83 -0.40 2.51
CA THR A 65 -2.57 -0.33 1.77
C THR A 65 -1.37 -0.70 2.65
N ILE A 66 -1.26 -0.12 3.84
CA ILE A 66 -0.15 -0.37 4.77
C ILE A 66 -0.15 -1.84 5.21
N LEU A 67 -1.32 -2.40 5.55
CA LEU A 67 -1.44 -3.80 5.94
C LEU A 67 -1.06 -4.75 4.79
N SER A 68 -1.46 -4.43 3.56
CA SER A 68 -1.08 -5.22 2.38
C SER A 68 0.44 -5.20 2.17
N GLN A 69 1.08 -4.03 2.23
CA GLN A 69 2.53 -3.90 2.10
C GLN A 69 3.28 -4.60 3.24
N ALA A 70 2.79 -4.47 4.48
CA ALA A 70 3.36 -5.14 5.64
C ALA A 70 3.22 -6.66 5.56
N TYR A 71 2.05 -7.17 5.13
CA TYR A 71 1.82 -8.60 4.92
C TYR A 71 2.83 -9.16 3.92
N TRP A 72 2.91 -8.59 2.71
CA TRP A 72 3.85 -9.05 1.69
C TRP A 72 5.32 -8.88 2.09
N GLY A 73 5.64 -7.81 2.82
CA GLY A 73 6.97 -7.58 3.37
C GLY A 73 7.40 -8.65 4.38
N LEU A 74 6.46 -9.17 5.18
CA LEU A 74 6.70 -10.21 6.19
C LEU A 74 6.64 -11.63 5.60
N THR A 75 5.70 -11.93 4.71
CA THR A 75 5.42 -13.29 4.22
C THR A 75 6.11 -13.63 2.91
N GLY A 76 6.67 -12.66 2.18
CA GLY A 76 7.19 -12.84 0.82
C GLY A 76 8.43 -13.73 0.63
N ARG A 77 8.81 -14.64 1.55
CA ARG A 77 9.87 -15.65 1.29
C ARG A 77 9.98 -16.84 2.26
N SER A 78 8.92 -17.39 2.84
CA SER A 78 9.02 -18.74 3.44
C SER A 78 8.76 -19.85 2.42
N ASP A 79 7.92 -19.61 1.40
CA ASP A 79 7.30 -20.72 0.64
C ASP A 79 7.97 -21.04 -0.71
N TYR A 80 9.09 -20.37 -1.05
CA TYR A 80 9.81 -20.57 -2.33
C TYR A 80 11.22 -21.15 -2.14
N ARG A 81 11.44 -21.97 -1.10
CA ARG A 81 12.72 -22.66 -0.84
C ARG A 81 12.59 -24.19 -0.76
N GLU A 82 11.55 -24.74 -1.37
CA GLU A 82 11.32 -26.19 -1.37
C GLU A 82 10.98 -26.64 -2.81
N ASP A 83 11.96 -26.62 -3.71
CA ASP A 83 12.06 -27.62 -4.80
C ASP A 83 13.40 -27.59 -5.57
N ASP A 84 14.54 -27.50 -4.85
CA ASP A 84 15.84 -27.89 -5.43
C ASP A 84 16.16 -29.31 -4.90
N GLY A 85 15.57 -30.32 -5.55
CA GLY A 85 15.83 -31.75 -5.33
C GLY A 85 16.10 -32.47 -6.65
#